data_AF-A0A521WHG7-F1
#
_entry.id   AF-A0A521WHG7-F1
#
_cell.length_a   1.000
_cell.length_b   1.000
_cell.length_c   1.000
_cell.angle_alpha   90.00
_cell.angle_beta   90.00
_cell.angle_gamma   90.00
#
_symmetry.space_group_name_H-M   'P 1'
#
loop_
_entity.id
_entity.type
_entity.pdbx_description
1 polymer ?
#
loop_
_entity_poly.entity_id
_entity_poly.type
_entity_poly.pdbx_seq_one_letter_code
_entity_poly.pdbx_strand_id
1 'polypeptide(L)'
;MLGRFGHQDARFSLRADTAGSTTLKLESLALASGTARGSLTLRGPAWELDATLAGLDLAATAVLVQPWFALPAGLTVAGQGSGSLHARGSARQPRSLTTTIALARLDLANEAGTIAAEALAGELRLEAGFDRSGAATITGALQIPAGQAYADPVFLDFAKHAVALALAGTLAADAAHFTAREFTLRQAGVGEIQGSALLDLTGDALLRSARLQVAGIDLAPALPVWVQPFLISTAFKDLAGEGRISGELDLDDGLPSRAALTLEGITLDSQTGSFGVTG
;
A
#
# COMPACT_ATOMS: atom_id res chain seq x y z
N MET A 1 -8.73 3.71 -27.23
CA MET A 1 -9.67 2.60 -26.96
C MET A 1 -10.76 3.07 -26.00
N LEU A 2 -11.80 3.76 -26.49
CA LEU A 2 -13.01 4.12 -25.70
C LEU A 2 -14.23 3.27 -26.11
N GLY A 3 -14.06 2.28 -26.98
CA GLY A 3 -15.14 1.57 -27.67
C GLY A 3 -15.72 0.34 -26.95
N ARG A 4 -15.36 0.07 -25.68
CA ARG A 4 -15.87 -1.09 -24.92
C ARG A 4 -16.96 -0.76 -23.89
N PHE A 5 -17.40 0.50 -23.82
CA PHE A 5 -18.21 1.01 -22.71
C PHE A 5 -19.73 1.06 -22.94
N GLY A 6 -20.24 0.50 -24.04
CA GLY A 6 -21.63 0.72 -24.44
C GLY A 6 -21.93 2.21 -24.72
N HIS A 7 -23.21 2.60 -24.72
CA HIS A 7 -23.59 4.00 -24.85
C HIS A 7 -23.27 4.75 -23.55
N GLN A 8 -22.52 5.84 -23.65
CA GLN A 8 -22.05 6.65 -22.53
C GLN A 8 -22.57 8.07 -22.71
N ASP A 9 -23.50 8.47 -21.86
CA ASP A 9 -23.95 9.86 -21.79
C ASP A 9 -23.02 10.64 -20.84
N ALA A 10 -22.07 11.37 -21.42
CA ALA A 10 -21.15 12.21 -20.67
C ALA A 10 -21.54 13.67 -20.83
N ARG A 11 -21.75 14.38 -19.71
CA ARG A 11 -21.91 15.83 -19.72
C ARG A 11 -20.55 16.49 -19.55
N PHE A 12 -20.11 17.22 -20.56
CA PHE A 12 -18.88 17.99 -20.52
C PHE A 12 -19.10 19.43 -20.96
N SER A 13 -18.25 20.32 -20.46
CA SER A 13 -18.14 21.69 -20.95
C SER A 13 -16.70 22.02 -21.29
N LEU A 14 -16.50 22.73 -22.40
CA LEU A 14 -15.21 23.24 -22.82
C LEU A 14 -15.26 24.76 -22.80
N ARG A 15 -14.31 25.40 -22.13
CA ARG A 15 -14.17 26.86 -22.11
C ARG A 15 -12.75 27.24 -22.49
N ALA A 16 -12.62 28.13 -23.45
CA ALA A 16 -11.36 28.79 -23.77
C ALA A 16 -11.48 30.27 -23.35
N ASP A 17 -10.45 30.80 -22.69
CA ASP A 17 -10.39 32.22 -22.37
C ASP A 17 -9.46 32.98 -23.33
N THR A 18 -9.57 34.32 -23.33
CA THR A 18 -8.73 35.20 -24.14
C THR A 18 -7.27 35.24 -23.68
N ALA A 19 -6.96 34.68 -22.51
CA ALA A 19 -5.62 34.56 -21.96
C ALA A 19 -4.91 33.26 -22.37
N GLY A 20 -5.56 32.41 -23.19
CA GLY A 20 -4.99 31.17 -23.73
C GLY A 20 -5.15 29.95 -22.82
N SER A 21 -5.99 30.04 -21.78
CA SER A 21 -6.37 28.88 -20.96
C SER A 21 -7.53 28.12 -21.61
N THR A 22 -7.44 26.80 -21.66
CA THR A 22 -8.54 25.91 -22.05
C THR A 22 -8.88 24.99 -20.90
N THR A 23 -10.14 25.01 -20.46
CA THR A 23 -10.64 24.13 -19.40
C THR A 23 -11.71 23.20 -19.97
N LEU A 24 -11.44 21.90 -19.86
CA LEU A 24 -12.41 20.84 -20.07
C LEU A 24 -12.95 20.42 -18.69
N LYS A 25 -14.27 20.50 -18.47
CA LYS A 25 -14.94 19.97 -17.28
C LYS A 25 -15.79 18.77 -17.66
N LEU A 26 -15.70 17.72 -16.88
CA LEU A 26 -16.53 16.53 -16.95
C LEU A 26 -17.40 16.50 -15.70
N GLU A 27 -18.71 16.74 -15.87
CA GLU A 27 -19.65 16.81 -14.75
C GLU A 27 -19.94 15.43 -14.17
N SER A 28 -20.11 14.45 -15.06
CA SER A 28 -20.34 13.05 -14.74
C SER A 28 -20.04 12.17 -15.96
N LEU A 29 -19.35 11.07 -15.71
CA LEU A 29 -19.10 9.97 -16.65
C LEU A 29 -19.29 8.66 -15.90
N ALA A 30 -20.07 7.74 -16.47
CA ALA A 30 -20.17 6.39 -15.94
C ALA A 30 -18.85 5.65 -16.20
N LEU A 31 -18.18 5.18 -15.16
CA LEU A 31 -16.88 4.53 -15.29
C LEU A 31 -16.81 3.32 -14.37
N ALA A 32 -16.57 2.14 -14.93
CA ALA A 32 -16.43 0.89 -14.16
C ALA A 32 -17.56 0.72 -13.12
N SER A 33 -18.83 0.81 -13.56
CA SER A 33 -20.02 0.77 -12.70
C SER A 33 -20.17 1.89 -11.65
N GLY A 34 -19.19 2.79 -11.56
CA GLY A 34 -19.21 3.99 -10.73
C GLY A 34 -19.30 5.27 -11.55
N THR A 35 -18.85 6.37 -10.95
CA THR A 35 -18.87 7.69 -11.58
C THR A 35 -17.52 8.39 -11.47
N ALA A 36 -17.15 9.07 -12.54
CA ALA A 36 -16.00 9.96 -12.61
C ALA A 36 -16.46 11.39 -12.92
N ARG A 37 -15.85 12.36 -12.26
CA ARG A 37 -16.00 13.79 -12.55
C ARG A 37 -14.65 14.47 -12.42
N GLY A 38 -14.46 15.59 -13.09
CA GLY A 38 -13.18 16.27 -13.01
C GLY A 38 -13.04 17.47 -13.93
N SER A 39 -11.86 18.06 -13.92
CA SER A 39 -11.47 19.11 -14.85
C SER A 39 -10.02 18.97 -15.28
N LEU A 40 -9.77 19.30 -16.54
CA LEU A 40 -8.43 19.46 -17.11
C LEU A 40 -8.30 20.91 -17.55
N THR A 41 -7.34 21.64 -16.99
CA THR A 41 -6.99 23.00 -17.43
C THR A 41 -5.63 22.98 -18.12
N LEU A 42 -5.56 23.56 -19.31
CA LEU A 42 -4.36 23.67 -20.14
C LEU A 42 -4.01 25.16 -20.30
N ARG A 43 -2.75 25.53 -20.05
CA ARG A 43 -2.20 26.88 -20.26
C ARG A 43 -0.83 26.78 -20.94
N GLY A 44 -0.80 26.90 -22.26
CA GLY A 44 0.40 26.59 -23.04
C GLY A 44 0.81 25.11 -22.82
N PRO A 45 2.06 24.82 -22.40
CA PRO A 45 2.45 23.45 -22.07
C PRO A 45 1.97 23.02 -20.68
N ALA A 46 1.61 23.95 -19.79
CA ALA A 46 1.20 23.61 -18.43
C ALA A 46 -0.18 22.96 -18.42
N TRP A 47 -0.35 21.95 -17.57
CA TRP A 47 -1.62 21.27 -17.36
C TRP A 47 -1.89 21.06 -15.87
N GLU A 48 -3.17 21.06 -15.52
CA GLU A 48 -3.70 20.76 -14.18
C GLU A 48 -4.93 19.87 -14.33
N LEU A 49 -4.96 18.79 -13.57
CA LEU A 49 -6.00 17.76 -13.58
C LEU A 49 -6.54 17.59 -12.17
N ASP A 50 -7.86 17.74 -12.05
CA ASP A 50 -8.62 17.36 -10.87
C ASP A 50 -9.59 16.25 -11.26
N ALA A 51 -9.66 15.18 -10.47
CA ALA A 51 -10.65 14.14 -10.65
C ALA A 51 -11.19 13.64 -9.31
N THR A 52 -12.45 13.25 -9.30
CA THR A 52 -13.09 12.48 -8.23
C THR A 52 -13.74 11.24 -8.84
N LEU A 53 -13.53 10.12 -8.17
CA LEU A 53 -14.03 8.80 -8.54
C LEU A 53 -14.89 8.28 -7.39
N ALA A 54 -16.07 7.77 -7.70
CA ALA A 54 -16.99 7.26 -6.69
C ALA A 54 -17.59 5.92 -7.12
N GLY A 55 -17.49 4.93 -6.23
CA GLY A 55 -18.13 3.62 -6.38
C GLY A 55 -17.62 2.81 -7.56
N LEU A 56 -16.34 2.93 -7.91
CA LEU A 56 -15.74 2.15 -8.99
C LEU A 56 -15.69 0.68 -8.62
N ASP A 57 -16.14 -0.18 -9.51
CA ASP A 57 -15.89 -1.61 -9.47
C ASP A 57 -14.41 -1.87 -9.80
N LEU A 58 -13.68 -2.50 -8.88
CA LEU A 58 -12.24 -2.66 -9.01
C LEU A 58 -11.85 -3.67 -10.10
N ALA A 59 -12.68 -4.70 -10.34
CA ALA A 59 -12.45 -5.66 -11.40
C ALA A 59 -12.55 -5.01 -12.79
N ALA A 60 -13.61 -4.23 -13.02
CA ALA A 60 -13.79 -3.45 -14.23
C ALA A 60 -12.69 -2.38 -14.36
N THR A 61 -12.32 -1.71 -13.26
CA THR A 61 -11.25 -0.70 -13.26
C THR A 61 -9.90 -1.30 -13.66
N ALA A 62 -9.56 -2.50 -13.16
CA ALA A 62 -8.34 -3.20 -13.52
C ALA A 62 -8.21 -3.39 -15.04
N VAL A 63 -9.31 -3.79 -15.71
CA VAL A 63 -9.34 -3.94 -17.18
C VAL A 63 -9.09 -2.60 -17.88
N LEU A 64 -9.58 -1.49 -17.32
CA LEU A 64 -9.38 -0.17 -17.93
C LEU A 64 -7.95 0.31 -17.84
N VAL A 65 -7.27 0.01 -16.74
CA VAL A 65 -5.90 0.49 -16.52
C VAL A 65 -4.83 -0.43 -17.08
N GLN A 66 -5.19 -1.64 -17.54
CA GLN A 66 -4.28 -2.62 -18.15
C GLN A 66 -3.27 -2.07 -19.16
N PRO A 67 -3.61 -1.12 -20.06
CA PRO A 67 -2.65 -0.56 -21.01
C PRO A 67 -1.49 0.21 -20.35
N TRP A 68 -1.65 0.64 -19.11
CA TRP A 68 -0.66 1.40 -18.34
C TRP A 68 -0.12 0.63 -17.14
N PHE A 69 -0.91 -0.28 -16.58
CA PHE A 69 -0.58 -1.04 -15.39
C PHE A 69 -1.03 -2.49 -15.56
N ALA A 70 -0.07 -3.42 -15.59
CA ALA A 70 -0.36 -4.84 -15.56
C ALA A 70 -0.48 -5.31 -14.12
N LEU A 71 -1.56 -6.01 -13.79
CA LEU A 71 -1.60 -6.80 -12.56
C LEU A 71 -0.63 -7.98 -12.67
N PRO A 72 -0.04 -8.43 -11.55
CA PRO A 72 0.70 -9.69 -11.52
C PRO A 72 -0.13 -10.83 -12.13
N ALA A 73 0.54 -11.70 -12.87
CA ALA A 73 -0.13 -12.83 -13.52
C ALA A 73 -0.87 -13.70 -12.48
N GLY A 74 -2.10 -14.09 -12.80
CA GLY A 74 -2.94 -14.90 -11.92
C GLY A 74 -3.56 -14.15 -10.73
N LEU A 75 -3.29 -12.85 -10.55
CA LEU A 75 -3.95 -12.04 -9.52
C LEU A 75 -5.34 -11.59 -9.99
N THR A 76 -6.34 -11.94 -9.20
CA THR A 76 -7.71 -11.46 -9.35
C THR A 76 -8.00 -10.37 -8.33
N VAL A 77 -8.84 -9.41 -8.73
CA VAL A 77 -9.26 -8.29 -7.88
C VAL A 77 -10.75 -8.06 -8.02
N ALA A 78 -11.43 -7.88 -6.89
CA ALA A 78 -12.82 -7.47 -6.82
C ALA A 78 -13.02 -6.49 -5.65
N GLY A 79 -14.17 -5.83 -5.64
CA GLY A 79 -14.51 -4.85 -4.61
C GLY A 79 -14.82 -3.48 -5.17
N GLN A 80 -14.88 -2.49 -4.27
CA GLN A 80 -15.26 -1.12 -4.62
C GLN A 80 -14.19 -0.11 -4.21
N GLY A 81 -13.97 0.88 -5.06
CA GLY A 81 -13.02 1.96 -4.83
C GLY A 81 -13.64 3.33 -5.03
N SER A 82 -13.12 4.31 -4.30
CA SER A 82 -13.36 5.72 -4.56
C SER A 82 -12.06 6.49 -4.36
N GLY A 83 -12.00 7.71 -4.87
CA GLY A 83 -10.80 8.50 -4.67
C GLY A 83 -10.87 9.88 -5.28
N SER A 84 -9.82 10.63 -5.02
CA SER A 84 -9.57 11.93 -5.61
C SER A 84 -8.14 12.02 -6.09
N LEU A 85 -7.94 12.78 -7.16
CA LEU A 85 -6.67 13.00 -7.82
C LEU A 85 -6.54 14.49 -8.09
N HIS A 86 -5.43 15.07 -7.67
CA HIS A 86 -4.97 16.37 -8.14
C HIS A 86 -3.58 16.19 -8.71
N ALA A 87 -3.38 16.57 -9.97
CA ALA A 87 -2.09 16.46 -10.63
C ALA A 87 -1.81 17.70 -11.46
N ARG A 88 -0.54 18.11 -11.52
CA ARG A 88 -0.10 19.22 -12.36
C ARG A 88 1.18 18.85 -13.07
N GLY A 89 1.40 19.45 -14.23
CA GLY A 89 2.60 19.20 -15.01
C GLY A 89 2.80 20.18 -16.16
N SER A 90 3.75 19.85 -17.02
CA SER A 90 4.08 20.62 -18.21
C SER A 90 4.47 19.68 -19.34
N ALA A 91 3.86 19.85 -20.51
CA ALA A 91 3.96 18.93 -21.64
C ALA A 91 3.68 17.49 -21.16
N ARG A 92 4.65 16.58 -21.30
CA ARG A 92 4.54 15.18 -20.85
C ARG A 92 5.11 14.91 -19.46
N GLN A 93 5.58 15.94 -18.76
CA GLN A 93 6.24 15.79 -17.46
C GLN A 93 5.27 16.15 -16.32
N PRO A 94 4.90 15.20 -15.45
CA PRO A 94 4.23 15.54 -14.20
C PRO A 94 5.19 16.36 -13.32
N ARG A 95 4.61 17.23 -12.49
CA ARG A 95 5.33 18.06 -11.51
C ARG A 95 4.88 17.76 -10.09
N SER A 96 3.59 17.53 -9.89
CA SER A 96 3.12 16.95 -8.65
C SER A 96 1.85 16.15 -8.83
N LEU A 97 1.62 15.28 -7.86
CA LEU A 97 0.49 14.38 -7.76
C LEU A 97 0.08 14.34 -6.29
N THR A 98 -1.20 14.52 -6.01
CA THR A 98 -1.82 14.24 -4.72
C THR A 98 -3.01 13.34 -5.00
N THR A 99 -3.09 12.21 -4.30
CA THR A 99 -4.19 11.27 -4.46
C THR A 99 -4.63 10.72 -3.11
N THR A 100 -5.93 10.50 -2.99
CA THR A 100 -6.53 9.74 -1.89
C THR A 100 -7.40 8.66 -2.51
N ILE A 101 -7.21 7.43 -2.09
CA ILE A 101 -7.93 6.25 -2.56
C ILE A 101 -8.53 5.57 -1.34
N ALA A 102 -9.84 5.39 -1.33
CA ALA A 102 -10.55 4.60 -0.33
C ALA A 102 -11.05 3.30 -0.97
N LEU A 103 -10.73 2.19 -0.32
CA LEU A 103 -11.12 0.84 -0.72
C LEU A 103 -12.21 0.35 0.23
N ALA A 104 -13.27 -0.21 -0.35
CA ALA A 104 -14.38 -0.82 0.37
C ALA A 104 -14.54 -2.26 -0.11
N ARG A 105 -14.22 -3.21 0.78
CA ARG A 105 -14.33 -4.66 0.54
C ARG A 105 -13.50 -5.10 -0.67
N LEU A 106 -12.22 -4.77 -0.66
CA LEU A 106 -11.27 -5.29 -1.62
C LEU A 106 -11.06 -6.78 -1.35
N ASP A 107 -11.33 -7.59 -2.37
CA ASP A 107 -11.00 -9.00 -2.41
C ASP A 107 -9.87 -9.21 -3.41
N LEU A 108 -8.84 -9.93 -3.00
CA LEU A 108 -7.68 -10.28 -3.82
C LEU A 108 -7.43 -11.78 -3.70
N ALA A 109 -7.04 -12.42 -4.79
CA ALA A 109 -6.56 -13.79 -4.73
C ALA A 109 -5.61 -14.07 -5.90
N ASN A 110 -4.53 -14.81 -5.62
CA ASN A 110 -3.72 -15.41 -6.68
C ASN A 110 -4.11 -16.87 -6.93
N GLU A 111 -3.79 -17.36 -8.12
CA GLU A 111 -4.09 -18.75 -8.52
C GLU A 111 -3.42 -19.80 -7.61
N ALA A 112 -2.23 -19.50 -7.10
CA ALA A 112 -1.48 -20.39 -6.23
C ALA A 112 -2.07 -20.53 -4.81
N GLY A 113 -3.03 -19.67 -4.44
CA GLY A 113 -3.59 -19.62 -3.07
C GLY A 113 -2.59 -19.14 -2.01
N THR A 114 -1.43 -18.64 -2.41
CA THR A 114 -0.39 -18.13 -1.50
C THR A 114 -0.63 -16.67 -1.11
N ILE A 115 -1.51 -15.97 -1.84
CA ILE A 115 -1.92 -14.61 -1.53
C ILE A 115 -3.43 -14.54 -1.66
N ALA A 116 -4.11 -14.17 -0.58
CA ALA A 116 -5.52 -13.85 -0.58
C ALA A 116 -5.80 -12.66 0.33
N ALA A 117 -6.83 -11.89 0.03
CA ALA A 117 -7.37 -10.91 0.93
C ALA A 117 -8.89 -10.87 0.77
N GLU A 118 -9.59 -10.71 1.89
CA GLU A 118 -11.05 -10.72 1.94
C GLU A 118 -11.54 -9.47 2.67
N ALA A 119 -12.51 -8.81 2.04
CA ALA A 119 -13.21 -7.65 2.58
C ALA A 119 -12.29 -6.55 3.12
N LEU A 120 -11.10 -6.36 2.51
CA LEU A 120 -10.18 -5.31 2.94
C LEU A 120 -10.83 -3.93 2.78
N ALA A 121 -10.82 -3.16 3.87
CA ALA A 121 -11.19 -1.76 3.85
C ALA A 121 -9.98 -0.94 4.25
N GLY A 122 -9.75 0.17 3.55
CA GLY A 122 -8.58 0.99 3.83
C GLY A 122 -8.54 2.27 3.03
N GLU A 123 -7.60 3.12 3.40
CA GLU A 123 -7.36 4.40 2.73
C GLU A 123 -5.86 4.57 2.46
N LEU A 124 -5.53 4.94 1.23
CA LEU A 124 -4.20 5.34 0.80
C LEU A 124 -4.21 6.83 0.47
N ARG A 125 -3.29 7.59 1.07
CA ARG A 125 -2.94 8.95 0.69
C ARG A 125 -1.52 8.96 0.15
N LEU A 126 -1.32 9.63 -0.97
CA LEU A 126 -0.01 9.75 -1.61
C LEU A 126 0.16 11.16 -2.15
N GLU A 127 1.30 11.77 -1.82
CA GLU A 127 1.77 13.00 -2.45
C GLU A 127 3.12 12.73 -3.10
N ALA A 128 3.30 13.22 -4.31
CA ALA A 128 4.56 13.13 -5.04
C ALA A 128 4.90 14.47 -5.71
N GLY A 129 6.16 14.86 -5.62
CA GLY A 129 6.75 15.98 -6.36
C GLY A 129 7.87 15.48 -7.27
N PHE A 130 7.80 15.81 -8.55
CA PHE A 130 8.73 15.33 -9.57
C PHE A 130 9.72 16.41 -9.97
N ASP A 131 10.99 16.06 -10.06
CA ASP A 131 12.02 16.96 -10.57
C ASP A 131 12.17 16.86 -12.11
N ARG A 132 13.14 17.60 -12.66
CA ARG A 132 13.38 17.62 -14.12
C ARG A 132 14.01 16.32 -14.66
N SER A 133 14.64 15.53 -13.81
CA SER A 133 15.20 14.23 -14.16
C SER A 133 14.12 13.14 -14.21
N GLY A 134 13.00 13.36 -13.52
CA GLY A 134 11.91 12.38 -13.36
C GLY A 134 11.93 11.69 -11.99
N ALA A 135 12.95 11.93 -11.16
CA ALA A 135 12.96 11.47 -9.78
C ALA A 135 11.83 12.16 -8.99
N ALA A 136 11.26 11.43 -8.04
CA ALA A 136 10.13 11.91 -7.24
C ALA A 136 10.44 11.90 -5.75
N THR A 137 10.08 12.97 -5.05
CA THR A 137 9.93 12.95 -3.58
C THR A 137 8.51 12.51 -3.26
N ILE A 138 8.35 11.54 -2.38
CA ILE A 138 7.07 10.90 -2.07
C ILE A 138 6.80 10.96 -0.56
N THR A 139 5.58 11.32 -0.18
CA THR A 139 5.02 11.06 1.14
C THR A 139 3.77 10.22 0.99
N GLY A 140 3.61 9.20 1.84
CA GLY A 140 2.52 8.25 1.76
C GLY A 140 1.98 7.89 3.13
N ALA A 141 0.67 7.65 3.20
CA ALA A 141 0.01 7.10 4.36
C ALA A 141 -1.01 6.04 3.93
N LEU A 142 -0.98 4.87 4.56
CA LEU A 142 -1.90 3.77 4.35
C LEU A 142 -2.54 3.39 5.68
N GLN A 143 -3.85 3.20 5.69
CA GLN A 143 -4.61 2.71 6.84
C GLN A 143 -5.46 1.52 6.41
N ILE A 144 -5.39 0.42 7.15
CA ILE A 144 -6.19 -0.79 6.94
C ILE A 144 -6.84 -1.16 8.28
N PRO A 145 -8.05 -0.64 8.56
CA PRO A 145 -8.74 -0.90 9.82
C PRO A 145 -9.54 -2.22 9.83
N ALA A 146 -9.76 -2.86 8.69
CA ALA A 146 -10.65 -4.02 8.61
C ALA A 146 -10.35 -4.93 7.41
N GLY A 147 -10.91 -6.13 7.48
CA GLY A 147 -10.71 -7.22 6.52
C GLY A 147 -9.60 -8.16 6.96
N GLN A 148 -9.28 -9.10 6.09
CA GLN A 148 -8.29 -10.15 6.35
C GLN A 148 -7.36 -10.30 5.17
N ALA A 149 -6.12 -10.69 5.43
CA ALA A 149 -5.17 -11.06 4.39
C ALA A 149 -4.41 -12.32 4.77
N TYR A 150 -4.13 -13.12 3.76
CA TYR A 150 -3.28 -14.29 3.82
C TYR A 150 -2.14 -14.09 2.84
N ALA A 151 -0.92 -14.25 3.33
CA ALA A 151 0.30 -14.29 2.53
C ALA A 151 1.13 -15.42 3.09
N ASP A 152 1.13 -16.56 2.40
CA ASP A 152 1.63 -17.84 2.90
C ASP A 152 2.98 -17.72 3.64
N PRO A 153 3.08 -18.20 4.90
CA PRO A 153 2.03 -18.84 5.73
C PRO A 153 1.28 -17.88 6.67
N VAL A 154 1.50 -16.57 6.56
CA VAL A 154 1.02 -15.54 7.50
C VAL A 154 -0.45 -15.18 7.23
N PHE A 155 -1.25 -15.16 8.29
CA PHE A 155 -2.63 -14.67 8.27
C PHE A 155 -2.78 -13.42 9.14
N LEU A 156 -3.38 -12.37 8.58
CA LEU A 156 -3.60 -11.08 9.19
C LEU A 156 -5.10 -10.80 9.30
N ASP A 157 -5.56 -10.49 10.51
CA ASP A 157 -6.92 -10.05 10.80
C ASP A 157 -6.89 -8.58 11.20
N PHE A 158 -7.15 -7.68 10.24
CA PHE A 158 -7.04 -6.24 10.46
C PHE A 158 -8.18 -5.68 11.32
N ALA A 159 -9.30 -6.41 11.42
CA ALA A 159 -10.36 -6.03 12.36
C ALA A 159 -9.93 -6.22 13.82
N LYS A 160 -8.99 -7.14 14.09
CA LYS A 160 -8.35 -7.28 15.41
C LYS A 160 -7.13 -6.39 15.56
N HIS A 161 -6.30 -6.33 14.52
CA HIS A 161 -4.99 -5.67 14.52
C HIS A 161 -4.86 -4.74 13.33
N ALA A 162 -5.58 -3.62 13.39
CA ALA A 162 -5.56 -2.59 12.35
C ALA A 162 -4.13 -2.12 12.07
N VAL A 163 -3.81 -1.89 10.80
CA VAL A 163 -2.48 -1.46 10.36
C VAL A 163 -2.50 -0.02 9.88
N ALA A 164 -1.48 0.75 10.26
CA ALA A 164 -1.19 2.05 9.70
C ALA A 164 0.29 2.13 9.29
N LEU A 165 0.55 2.59 8.07
CA LEU A 165 1.88 2.85 7.55
C LEU A 165 1.97 4.33 7.15
N ALA A 166 2.99 5.03 7.60
CA ALA A 166 3.39 6.33 7.07
C ALA A 166 4.81 6.22 6.51
N LEU A 167 5.10 6.86 5.39
CA LEU A 167 6.43 6.86 4.79
C LEU A 167 6.76 8.18 4.11
N ALA A 168 8.04 8.51 4.05
CA ALA A 168 8.58 9.56 3.22
C ALA A 168 9.89 9.10 2.56
N GLY A 169 10.05 9.39 1.28
CA GLY A 169 11.18 8.85 0.52
C GLY A 169 11.33 9.44 -0.87
N THR A 170 12.20 8.81 -1.66
CA THR A 170 12.48 9.21 -3.04
C THR A 170 12.41 8.03 -3.99
N LEU A 171 11.69 8.20 -5.09
CA LEU A 171 11.69 7.29 -6.23
C LEU A 171 12.73 7.76 -7.25
N ALA A 172 13.61 6.84 -7.68
CA ALA A 172 14.59 7.11 -8.72
C ALA A 172 13.91 7.42 -10.06
N ALA A 173 14.61 8.14 -10.94
CA ALA A 173 14.06 8.57 -12.23
C ALA A 173 13.69 7.42 -13.18
N ASP A 174 14.33 6.26 -13.01
CA ASP A 174 14.02 5.01 -13.72
C ASP A 174 12.82 4.25 -13.13
N ALA A 175 12.27 4.75 -12.01
CA ALA A 175 11.25 4.09 -11.19
C ALA A 175 11.61 2.67 -10.71
N ALA A 176 12.89 2.29 -10.77
CA ALA A 176 13.35 0.97 -10.35
C ALA A 176 13.67 0.92 -8.85
N HIS A 177 14.06 2.04 -8.25
CA HIS A 177 14.49 2.08 -6.85
C HIS A 177 13.68 3.09 -6.05
N PHE A 178 13.24 2.67 -4.87
CA PHE A 178 12.62 3.56 -3.89
C PHE A 178 13.41 3.56 -2.58
N THR A 179 13.86 4.73 -2.16
CA THR A 179 14.51 4.92 -0.86
C THR A 179 13.48 5.50 0.11
N ALA A 180 12.96 4.68 1.00
CA ALA A 180 12.21 5.14 2.17
C ALA A 180 13.22 5.74 3.17
N ARG A 181 13.31 7.07 3.21
CA ARG A 181 14.16 7.78 4.17
C ARG A 181 13.67 7.56 5.60
N GLU A 182 12.35 7.58 5.76
CA GLU A 182 11.67 7.26 7.00
C GLU A 182 10.35 6.56 6.74
N PHE A 183 10.01 5.61 7.59
CA PHE A 183 8.67 5.05 7.67
C PHE A 183 8.32 4.72 9.12
N THR A 184 7.01 4.59 9.37
CA THR A 184 6.45 4.14 10.64
C THR A 184 5.32 3.17 10.32
N LEU A 185 5.46 1.94 10.79
CA LEU A 185 4.46 0.89 10.73
C LEU A 185 3.90 0.67 12.14
N ARG A 186 2.59 0.78 12.28
CA ARG A 186 1.85 0.51 13.52
C ARG A 186 0.86 -0.59 13.26
N GLN A 187 0.84 -1.58 14.15
CA GLN A 187 -0.17 -2.62 14.16
C GLN A 187 -0.87 -2.60 15.52
N ALA A 188 -2.17 -2.34 15.52
CA ALA A 188 -2.96 -2.10 16.72
C ALA A 188 -2.89 -3.29 17.68
N GLY A 189 -2.53 -3.02 18.93
CA GLY A 189 -2.35 -4.05 19.95
C GLY A 189 -1.13 -4.94 19.75
N VAL A 190 -0.30 -4.75 18.71
CA VAL A 190 0.93 -5.54 18.50
C VAL A 190 2.17 -4.69 18.77
N GLY A 191 2.30 -3.53 18.12
CA GLY A 191 3.48 -2.69 18.30
C GLY A 191 3.72 -1.69 17.18
N GLU A 192 4.90 -1.07 17.24
CA GLU A 192 5.35 -0.05 16.31
C GLU A 192 6.81 -0.30 15.88
N ILE A 193 7.04 -0.16 14.57
CA ILE A 193 8.36 -0.23 13.93
C ILE A 193 8.55 1.07 13.16
N GLN A 194 9.70 1.70 13.32
CA GLN A 194 10.12 2.85 12.54
C GLN A 194 11.44 2.54 11.84
N GLY A 195 11.76 3.21 10.75
CA GLY A 195 13.02 2.91 10.08
C GLY A 195 13.19 3.56 8.73
N SER A 196 14.19 3.06 8.00
CA SER A 196 14.49 3.41 6.62
C SER A 196 14.68 2.15 5.79
N ALA A 197 14.37 2.19 4.50
CA ALA A 197 14.51 1.04 3.61
C ALA A 197 14.92 1.44 2.19
N LEU A 198 15.63 0.54 1.52
CA LEU A 198 15.88 0.58 0.08
C LEU A 198 15.10 -0.55 -0.59
N LEU A 199 14.22 -0.18 -1.52
CA LEU A 199 13.40 -1.11 -2.28
C LEU A 199 13.84 -1.16 -3.75
N ASP A 200 13.88 -2.36 -4.30
CA ASP A 200 14.00 -2.63 -5.74
C ASP A 200 12.63 -3.04 -6.28
N LEU A 201 12.01 -2.15 -7.05
CA LEU A 201 10.65 -2.32 -7.57
C LEU A 201 10.61 -3.19 -8.84
N THR A 202 11.77 -3.60 -9.35
CA THR A 202 11.90 -4.32 -10.62
C THR A 202 12.59 -5.68 -10.49
N GLY A 203 13.32 -5.90 -9.39
CA GLY A 203 13.98 -7.15 -9.07
C GLY A 203 13.06 -8.18 -8.41
N ASP A 204 13.59 -9.40 -8.24
CA ASP A 204 12.87 -10.51 -7.62
C ASP A 204 12.66 -10.30 -6.10
N ALA A 205 13.59 -9.59 -5.44
CA ALA A 205 13.52 -9.27 -4.03
C ALA A 205 13.23 -7.77 -3.84
N LEU A 206 12.02 -7.46 -3.38
CA LEU A 206 11.56 -6.08 -3.18
C LEU A 206 12.44 -5.33 -2.15
N LEU A 207 12.78 -5.99 -1.03
CA LEU A 207 13.55 -5.36 0.04
C LEU A 207 15.04 -5.64 -0.14
N ARG A 208 15.82 -4.60 -0.45
CA ARG A 208 17.29 -4.70 -0.58
C ARG A 208 18.00 -4.47 0.74
N SER A 209 17.56 -3.46 1.49
CA SER A 209 18.04 -3.26 2.86
C SER A 209 17.03 -2.49 3.69
N ALA A 210 17.07 -2.69 5.01
CA ALA A 210 16.35 -1.86 5.95
C ALA A 210 17.13 -1.68 7.25
N ARG A 211 16.93 -0.53 7.88
CA ARG A 211 17.28 -0.30 9.28
C ARG A 211 15.99 -0.05 10.04
N LEU A 212 15.72 -0.89 11.03
CA LEU A 212 14.50 -0.89 11.79
C LEU A 212 14.80 -0.56 13.24
N GLN A 213 13.99 0.33 13.82
CA GLN A 213 13.89 0.57 15.24
C GLN A 213 12.53 0.09 15.72
N VAL A 214 12.57 -0.93 16.56
CA VAL A 214 11.40 -1.51 17.21
C VAL A 214 11.15 -0.73 18.50
N ALA A 215 10.16 0.17 18.48
CA ALA A 215 9.77 0.96 19.65
C ALA A 215 9.15 0.08 20.75
N GLY A 216 8.51 -1.00 20.32
CA GLY A 216 8.20 -2.13 21.17
C GLY A 216 7.07 -2.98 20.60
N ILE A 217 7.25 -4.28 20.66
CA ILE A 217 6.31 -5.30 20.22
C ILE A 217 5.92 -6.14 21.42
N ASP A 218 4.62 -6.24 21.68
CA ASP A 218 4.08 -7.10 22.71
C ASP A 218 4.00 -8.53 22.16
N LEU A 219 4.64 -9.48 22.85
CA LEU A 219 4.79 -10.85 22.33
C LEU A 219 3.47 -11.61 22.24
N ALA A 220 2.59 -11.46 23.24
CA ALA A 220 1.33 -12.19 23.29
C ALA A 220 0.47 -12.02 22.02
N PRO A 221 0.24 -10.80 21.51
CA PRO A 221 -0.46 -10.59 20.24
C PRO A 221 0.42 -10.78 19.00
N ALA A 222 1.75 -10.63 19.09
CA ALA A 222 2.64 -10.78 17.94
C ALA A 222 2.94 -12.23 17.57
N LEU A 223 3.19 -13.10 18.54
CA LEU A 223 3.61 -14.49 18.33
C LEU A 223 2.62 -15.29 17.47
N PRO A 224 1.30 -15.26 17.73
CA PRO A 224 0.34 -16.02 16.93
C PRO A 224 0.30 -15.60 15.45
N VAL A 225 0.60 -14.35 15.17
CA VAL A 225 0.51 -13.77 13.83
C VAL A 225 1.81 -13.96 13.05
N TRP A 226 2.94 -13.62 13.67
CA TRP A 226 4.21 -13.48 12.96
C TRP A 226 5.18 -14.65 13.13
N VAL A 227 4.98 -15.51 14.14
CA VAL A 227 5.91 -16.60 14.48
C VAL A 227 5.24 -17.97 14.39
N GLN A 228 4.08 -18.15 15.03
CA GLN A 228 3.37 -19.44 15.06
C GLN A 228 3.11 -20.08 13.69
N PRO A 229 2.80 -19.34 12.59
CA PRO A 229 2.59 -19.96 11.29
C PRO A 229 3.77 -20.78 10.77
N PHE A 230 4.99 -20.40 11.15
CA PHE A 230 6.22 -21.12 10.79
C PHE A 230 6.51 -22.30 11.73
N LEU A 231 5.89 -22.32 12.90
CA LEU A 231 6.09 -23.33 13.93
C LEU A 231 5.04 -24.44 13.91
N ILE A 232 3.97 -24.30 13.13
CA ILE A 232 2.79 -25.18 13.18
C ILE A 232 3.12 -26.67 12.96
N SER A 233 4.15 -26.95 12.15
CA SER A 233 4.63 -28.32 11.85
C SER A 233 5.80 -28.76 12.71
N THR A 234 6.11 -28.03 13.79
CA THR A 234 7.25 -28.27 14.69
C THR A 234 6.78 -28.65 16.10
N ALA A 235 7.73 -28.98 16.98
CA ALA A 235 7.44 -29.17 18.40
C ALA A 235 6.99 -27.89 19.12
N PHE A 236 7.19 -26.71 18.52
CA PHE A 236 6.86 -25.40 19.08
C PHE A 236 5.51 -24.82 18.57
N LYS A 237 4.65 -25.66 17.99
CA LYS A 237 3.38 -25.24 17.38
C LYS A 237 2.41 -24.54 18.33
N ASP A 238 2.59 -24.74 19.63
CA ASP A 238 1.76 -24.22 20.72
C ASP A 238 2.53 -23.24 21.63
N LEU A 239 3.61 -22.67 21.09
CA LEU A 239 4.40 -21.65 21.79
C LEU A 239 3.52 -20.44 22.09
N ALA A 240 3.33 -20.17 23.38
CA ALA A 240 2.74 -18.95 23.89
C ALA A 240 3.84 -18.11 24.55
N GLY A 241 3.63 -16.80 24.61
CA GLY A 241 4.56 -15.95 25.32
C GLY A 241 4.03 -14.59 25.67
N GLU A 242 4.63 -14.00 26.69
CA GLU A 242 4.37 -12.65 27.17
C GLU A 242 5.66 -11.84 27.23
N GLY A 243 5.52 -10.56 27.53
CA GLY A 243 6.62 -9.61 27.58
C GLY A 243 6.73 -8.77 26.31
N ARG A 244 7.79 -7.96 26.26
CA ARG A 244 7.97 -6.93 25.24
C ARG A 244 9.36 -6.96 24.64
N ILE A 245 9.42 -6.80 23.32
CA ILE A 245 10.67 -6.72 22.55
C ILE A 245 10.84 -5.31 22.01
N SER A 246 11.98 -4.70 22.23
CA SER A 246 12.38 -3.41 21.64
C SER A 246 13.81 -3.48 21.11
N GLY A 247 14.25 -2.49 20.32
CA GLY A 247 15.65 -2.39 19.89
C GLY A 247 15.81 -2.12 18.41
N GLU A 248 16.91 -2.62 17.83
CA GLU A 248 17.31 -2.34 16.45
C GLU A 248 17.54 -3.63 15.66
N LEU A 249 17.16 -3.60 14.38
CA LEU A 249 17.33 -4.70 13.43
C LEU A 249 17.78 -4.12 12.07
N ASP A 250 18.94 -4.56 11.59
CA ASP A 250 19.38 -4.30 10.21
C ASP A 250 19.04 -5.54 9.35
N LEU A 251 18.48 -5.30 8.18
CA LEU A 251 18.14 -6.31 7.17
C LEU A 251 18.94 -6.05 5.89
N ASP A 252 19.50 -7.10 5.31
CA ASP A 252 20.14 -7.10 4.00
C ASP A 252 19.51 -8.21 3.13
N ASP A 253 19.05 -7.83 1.93
CA ASP A 253 18.29 -8.67 0.99
C ASP A 253 17.16 -9.48 1.67
N GLY A 254 16.43 -8.82 2.58
CA GLY A 254 15.31 -9.39 3.33
C GLY A 254 15.69 -10.25 4.54
N LEU A 255 16.98 -10.46 4.81
CA LEU A 255 17.46 -11.28 5.92
C LEU A 255 18.09 -10.43 7.04
N PRO A 256 17.90 -10.78 8.32
CA PRO A 256 18.61 -10.14 9.42
C PRO A 256 20.13 -10.23 9.30
N SER A 257 20.82 -9.09 9.27
CA SER A 257 22.28 -9.02 9.30
C SER A 257 22.82 -8.56 10.66
N ARG A 258 22.04 -7.78 11.41
CA ARG A 258 22.34 -7.40 12.80
C ARG A 258 21.07 -7.24 13.61
N ALA A 259 21.07 -7.76 14.83
CA ALA A 259 20.00 -7.56 15.80
C ALA A 259 20.57 -7.13 17.16
N ALA A 260 20.04 -6.04 17.72
CA ALA A 260 20.32 -5.57 19.06
C ALA A 260 18.98 -5.35 19.76
N LEU A 261 18.46 -6.40 20.41
CA LEU A 261 17.13 -6.42 20.99
C LEU A 261 17.20 -6.43 22.52
N THR A 262 16.30 -5.68 23.14
CA THR A 262 16.01 -5.73 24.57
C THR A 262 14.74 -6.55 24.76
N LEU A 263 14.82 -7.49 25.69
CA LEU A 263 13.78 -8.43 26.05
C LEU A 263 13.33 -8.08 27.47
N GLU A 264 12.08 -7.64 27.63
CA GLU A 264 11.54 -7.20 28.91
C GLU A 264 10.42 -8.14 29.36
N GLY A 265 10.66 -8.86 30.47
CA GLY A 265 9.68 -9.73 31.11
C GLY A 265 9.20 -10.85 30.19
N ILE A 266 10.14 -11.49 29.46
CA ILE A 266 9.80 -12.50 28.47
C ILE A 266 9.49 -13.80 29.17
N THR A 267 8.30 -14.32 28.90
CA THR A 267 7.93 -15.69 29.19
C THR A 267 7.62 -16.37 27.87
N LEU A 268 8.17 -17.56 27.65
CA LEU A 268 7.89 -18.42 26.51
C LEU A 268 7.60 -19.81 27.04
N ASP A 269 6.44 -20.35 26.73
CA ASP A 269 6.03 -21.67 27.20
C ASP A 269 5.31 -22.43 26.08
N SER A 270 5.58 -23.74 26.00
CA SER A 270 4.82 -24.66 25.18
C SER A 270 3.73 -25.27 26.03
N GLN A 271 2.47 -25.11 25.62
CA GLN A 271 1.33 -25.64 26.37
C GLN A 271 1.36 -27.18 26.53
N THR A 272 2.07 -27.89 25.65
CA THR A 272 2.30 -29.34 25.70
C THR A 272 3.55 -29.74 26.49
N GLY A 273 4.25 -28.77 27.09
CA GLY A 273 5.38 -28.99 28.00
C GLY A 273 6.69 -29.34 27.31
N SER A 274 6.83 -29.02 26.02
CA SER A 274 8.05 -29.34 25.25
C SER A 274 9.21 -28.37 25.51
N PHE A 275 8.92 -27.17 26.03
CA PHE A 275 9.88 -26.08 26.22
C PHE A 275 9.34 -24.99 27.15
N GLY A 276 10.21 -24.34 27.94
CA GLY A 276 9.87 -23.17 28.76
C GLY A 276 11.09 -22.28 29.08
N VAL A 277 10.97 -20.97 28.89
CA VAL A 277 12.00 -19.95 29.20
C VAL A 277 11.34 -18.74 29.86
N THR A 278 11.97 -18.23 30.92
CA THR A 278 11.54 -17.02 31.64
C THR A 278 12.75 -16.11 31.88
N GLY A 279 12.65 -14.81 31.56
CA GLY A 279 13.76 -13.85 31.69
C GLY A 279 13.31 -12.40 31.75
#